data_AF-A0A0C9XLP2-F1
#
_entry.id   AF-A0A0C9XLP2-F1
#
_cell.length_a   1.000
_cell.length_b   1.000
_cell.length_c   1.000
_cell.angle_alpha   90.00
_cell.angle_beta   90.00
_cell.angle_gamma   90.00
#
_symmetry.space_group_name_H-M   'P 1'
#
loop_
_entity.id
_entity.type
_entity.pdbx_description
1 polymer ?
#
loop_
_entity_poly.entity_id
_entity_poly.type
_entity_poly.pdbx_seq_one_letter_code
_entity_poly.pdbx_strand_id
1 'polypeptide(L)'
;MAIIYLTLFATFAIDYFSAVLTGSFIWEAADTRTPGRIPLAISNGTADYVGEHLLGDNWQSSVLSMASASASVAWIPQSDSLLNITEPSTNFRRVVQEAQYISTNSTPAEVMMPYFAVDAFEWVRDPQQVLTDRQISLLTPPAGEYNPFMTIANETGGLLPDVQWGEGPQTPVSGDQDMPIAETRLFAFRIYFPSPSDFSSSSTDSQSCPQNYTIDPGLQINLFGITHNGPIDLPCFGIANVSYRAGVFSSRNCTIISPNVVEAQAPFSLIGNPFTSDALGLSPVIAANLVLAKYAIPLNYETRRNFAIELTSRAYQAAWAALSNFSPMALDTTTVQIALPTLRAKVIHWRVYLWAALHFWVLALGLLFTYVQSHCDHPWVDDPTMAVFWLDTRAVLTK
;
A
#
# COMPACT_ATOMS: atom_id res chain seq x y z
N MET A 1 -31.90 16.72 57.60
CA MET A 1 -32.72 16.13 56.52
C MET A 1 -32.04 16.22 55.15
N ALA A 2 -31.82 17.40 54.57
CA ALA A 2 -31.26 17.52 53.21
C ALA A 2 -29.91 16.81 53.01
N ILE A 3 -28.98 16.93 53.96
CA ILE A 3 -27.65 16.30 53.89
C ILE A 3 -27.77 14.78 53.86
N ILE A 4 -28.62 14.18 54.68
CA ILE A 4 -28.84 12.72 54.76
C ILE A 4 -29.37 12.16 53.43
N TYR A 5 -30.35 12.83 52.82
CA TYR A 5 -30.87 12.43 51.51
C TYR A 5 -29.80 12.56 50.42
N LEU A 6 -28.94 13.56 50.51
CA LEU A 6 -27.85 13.79 49.56
C LEU A 6 -26.74 12.75 49.70
N THR A 7 -26.38 12.35 50.93
CA THR A 7 -25.45 11.22 51.15
C THR A 7 -26.06 9.90 50.67
N LEU A 8 -27.31 9.60 50.99
CA LEU A 8 -27.98 8.36 50.55
C LEU A 8 -28.09 8.28 49.02
N PHE A 9 -28.45 9.38 48.37
CA PHE A 9 -28.50 9.48 46.91
C PHE A 9 -27.12 9.29 46.30
N ALA A 10 -26.07 9.92 46.87
CA ALA A 10 -24.70 9.77 46.40
C ALA A 10 -24.19 8.33 46.56
N THR A 11 -24.48 7.66 47.67
CA THR A 11 -24.11 6.25 47.88
C THR A 11 -24.84 5.31 46.92
N PHE A 12 -26.13 5.54 46.65
CA PHE A 12 -26.90 4.73 45.71
C PHE A 12 -26.40 4.92 44.27
N ALA A 13 -26.01 6.14 43.90
CA ALA A 13 -25.50 6.43 42.57
C ALA A 13 -24.14 5.74 42.29
N ILE A 14 -23.28 5.57 43.30
CA ILE A 14 -21.97 4.89 43.17
C ILE A 14 -22.09 3.46 42.64
N ASP A 15 -23.09 2.70 43.09
CA ASP A 15 -23.27 1.31 42.65
C ASP A 15 -23.51 1.21 41.14
N TYR A 16 -24.11 2.24 40.53
CA TYR A 16 -24.30 2.32 39.08
C TYR A 16 -23.05 2.82 38.33
N PHE A 17 -22.12 3.51 39.01
CA PHE A 17 -20.86 3.98 38.41
C PHE A 17 -19.76 2.90 38.34
N SER A 18 -19.98 1.72 38.94
CA SER A 18 -19.18 0.51 38.69
C SER A 18 -19.02 0.23 37.18
N ALA A 19 -20.08 0.47 36.40
CA ALA A 19 -20.07 0.33 34.94
C ALA A 19 -19.07 1.27 34.23
N VAL A 20 -18.76 2.43 34.81
CA VAL A 20 -17.76 3.37 34.28
C VAL A 20 -16.35 2.82 34.44
N LEU A 21 -16.08 2.10 35.54
CA LEU A 21 -14.78 1.47 35.78
C LEU A 21 -14.62 0.19 34.95
N THR A 22 -15.64 -0.66 34.84
CA THR A 22 -15.56 -1.86 34.00
C THR A 22 -15.45 -1.51 32.52
N GLY A 23 -16.00 -0.37 32.09
CA GLY A 23 -15.78 0.20 30.77
C GLY A 23 -14.49 1.03 30.62
N SER A 24 -13.64 1.16 31.64
CA SER A 24 -12.40 1.94 31.56
C SER A 24 -11.24 1.19 30.91
N PHE A 25 -11.34 -0.13 30.82
CA PHE A 25 -10.41 -0.98 30.08
C PHE A 25 -11.03 -1.39 28.77
N ILE A 26 -10.34 -1.09 27.67
CA ILE A 26 -10.66 -1.65 26.36
C ILE A 26 -9.47 -2.52 25.95
N TRP A 27 -9.76 -3.75 25.54
CA TRP A 27 -8.75 -4.59 24.89
C TRP A 27 -8.65 -4.15 23.44
N GLU A 28 -7.50 -3.59 23.07
CA GLU A 28 -7.18 -3.32 21.68
C GLU A 28 -6.24 -4.41 21.15
N ALA A 29 -6.43 -4.78 19.88
CA ALA A 29 -5.47 -5.63 19.19
C ALA A 29 -4.13 -4.89 19.15
N ALA A 30 -3.07 -5.56 19.58
CA ALA A 30 -1.72 -5.04 19.56
C ALA A 30 -0.76 -6.18 19.23
N ASP A 31 0.40 -5.84 18.68
CA ASP A 31 1.42 -6.85 18.40
C ASP A 31 2.58 -6.69 19.37
N THR A 32 2.89 -7.77 20.08
CA THR A 32 4.16 -7.84 20.80
C THR A 32 5.17 -8.54 19.90
N ARG A 33 6.27 -7.86 19.62
CA ARG A 33 7.40 -8.47 18.91
C ARG A 33 8.16 -9.32 19.91
N THR A 34 7.93 -10.63 19.88
CA THR A 34 8.75 -11.54 20.65
C THR A 34 10.06 -11.77 19.91
N PRO A 35 11.21 -11.73 20.61
CA PRO A 35 12.48 -12.15 20.04
C PRO A 35 12.48 -13.68 19.85
N GLY A 36 11.75 -14.15 18.85
CA GLY A 36 11.92 -15.46 18.24
C GLY A 36 12.76 -15.30 16.98
N ARG A 37 13.55 -16.31 16.65
CA ARG A 37 14.25 -16.39 15.36
C ARG A 37 13.80 -17.66 14.69
N ILE A 38 12.78 -17.57 13.84
CA ILE A 38 12.50 -18.66 12.90
C ILE A 38 13.38 -18.41 11.68
N PRO A 39 14.19 -19.39 11.25
CA PRO A 39 14.91 -19.29 10.00
C PRO A 39 13.90 -19.33 8.86
N LEU A 40 13.91 -18.28 8.05
CA LEU A 40 13.10 -18.18 6.85
C LEU A 40 14.05 -18.28 5.65
N ALA A 41 13.82 -19.27 4.80
CA ALA A 41 14.53 -19.39 3.54
C ALA A 41 13.96 -18.34 2.59
N ILE A 42 14.73 -17.32 2.24
CA ILE A 42 14.31 -16.31 1.27
C ILE A 42 15.31 -16.32 0.14
N SER A 43 14.82 -16.34 -1.10
CA SER A 43 15.69 -16.09 -2.24
C SER A 43 16.31 -14.70 -2.10
N ASN A 44 17.63 -14.62 -2.01
CA ASN A 44 18.34 -13.35 -2.00
C ASN A 44 18.35 -12.69 -3.39
N GLY A 45 17.87 -13.40 -4.42
CA GLY A 45 17.87 -12.93 -5.80
C GLY A 45 19.28 -12.81 -6.39
N THR A 46 20.30 -13.37 -5.75
CA THR A 46 21.65 -13.46 -6.32
C THR A 46 21.78 -14.80 -7.03
N ALA A 47 22.01 -14.78 -8.34
CA ALA A 47 22.42 -15.97 -9.05
C ALA A 47 23.96 -16.03 -9.00
N ASP A 48 24.53 -17.05 -8.35
CA ASP A 48 25.97 -17.34 -8.49
C ASP A 48 26.36 -17.62 -9.96
N TYR A 49 25.37 -17.95 -10.79
CA TYR A 49 25.50 -18.10 -12.23
C TYR A 49 24.13 -17.87 -12.89
N VAL A 50 23.91 -16.73 -13.54
CA VAL A 50 22.83 -16.61 -14.53
C VAL A 50 23.28 -17.38 -15.76
N GLY A 51 23.27 -18.70 -15.68
CA GLY A 51 23.65 -19.53 -16.82
C GLY A 51 22.70 -19.32 -17.98
N GLU A 52 23.15 -19.71 -19.18
CA GLU A 52 22.34 -19.85 -20.40
C GLU A 52 21.01 -20.61 -20.22
N HIS A 53 20.77 -21.23 -19.06
CA HIS A 53 19.51 -21.87 -18.70
C HIS A 53 18.31 -20.91 -18.55
N LEU A 54 18.53 -19.61 -18.29
CA LEU A 54 17.49 -18.59 -18.40
C LEU A 54 17.32 -18.07 -19.84
N LEU A 55 17.90 -18.72 -20.86
CA LEU A 55 17.71 -18.37 -22.27
C LEU A 55 16.82 -19.37 -23.04
N GLY A 56 16.19 -20.33 -22.37
CA GLY A 56 15.19 -21.20 -23.01
C GLY A 56 13.82 -20.51 -23.12
N ASP A 57 13.16 -20.57 -24.27
CA ASP A 57 11.88 -19.85 -24.54
C ASP A 57 10.72 -20.15 -23.56
N ASN A 58 10.82 -21.18 -22.70
CA ASN A 58 9.70 -21.68 -21.90
C ASN A 58 9.54 -21.06 -20.50
N TRP A 59 10.53 -20.34 -19.96
CA TRP A 59 10.43 -19.82 -18.57
C TRP A 59 9.60 -18.54 -18.47
N GLN A 60 9.61 -17.72 -19.53
CA GLN A 60 9.02 -16.39 -19.52
C GLN A 60 7.52 -16.42 -19.24
N SER A 61 6.78 -17.40 -19.78
CA SER A 61 5.35 -17.58 -19.50
C SER A 61 5.06 -17.91 -18.01
N SER A 62 5.93 -18.73 -17.39
CA SER A 62 5.81 -19.09 -15.97
C SER A 62 6.12 -17.90 -15.06
N VAL A 63 7.18 -17.15 -15.39
CA VAL A 63 7.54 -15.92 -14.67
C VAL A 63 6.47 -14.85 -14.85
N LEU A 64 5.90 -14.69 -16.05
CA LEU A 64 4.83 -13.72 -16.30
C LEU A 64 3.57 -14.04 -15.47
N SER A 65 3.19 -15.32 -15.39
CA SER A 65 2.08 -15.78 -14.57
C SER A 65 2.36 -15.55 -13.07
N MET A 66 3.55 -15.94 -12.60
CA MET A 66 3.95 -15.73 -11.21
C MET A 66 4.05 -14.25 -10.85
N ALA A 67 4.54 -13.39 -11.75
CA ALA A 67 4.62 -11.96 -11.56
C ALA A 67 3.23 -11.33 -11.47
N SER A 68 2.33 -11.69 -12.37
CA SER A 68 0.95 -11.19 -12.36
C SER A 68 0.21 -11.59 -11.07
N ALA A 69 0.39 -12.83 -10.61
CA ALA A 69 -0.14 -13.31 -9.34
C ALA A 69 0.50 -12.58 -8.14
N SER A 70 1.82 -12.39 -8.17
CA SER A 70 2.57 -11.70 -7.11
C SER A 70 2.15 -10.23 -7.00
N ALA A 71 2.00 -9.54 -8.12
CA ALA A 71 1.51 -8.16 -8.15
C ALA A 71 0.10 -8.06 -7.55
N SER A 72 -0.77 -9.03 -7.87
CA SER A 72 -2.13 -9.08 -7.30
C SER A 72 -2.06 -9.21 -5.79
N VAL A 73 -1.26 -10.14 -5.25
CA VAL A 73 -1.11 -10.31 -3.79
C VAL A 73 -0.48 -9.08 -3.12
N ALA A 74 0.56 -8.50 -3.74
CA ALA A 74 1.29 -7.37 -3.19
C ALA A 74 0.48 -6.06 -3.18
N TRP A 75 -0.38 -5.84 -4.17
CA TRP A 75 -1.04 -4.55 -4.40
C TRP A 75 -2.57 -4.59 -4.33
N ILE A 76 -3.17 -5.65 -3.79
CA ILE A 76 -4.60 -5.67 -3.47
C ILE A 76 -4.96 -4.42 -2.64
N PRO A 77 -5.96 -3.63 -3.05
CA PRO A 77 -6.42 -2.48 -2.31
C PRO A 77 -6.87 -2.87 -0.90
N GLN A 78 -6.21 -2.31 0.11
CA GLN A 78 -6.71 -2.39 1.48
C GLN A 78 -7.75 -1.27 1.66
N SER A 79 -9.00 -1.65 1.99
CA SER A 79 -10.17 -0.77 2.06
C SER A 79 -9.94 0.51 2.86
N ASP A 80 -9.12 0.43 3.90
CA ASP A 80 -8.99 1.50 4.90
C ASP A 80 -7.94 2.55 4.52
N SER A 81 -7.13 2.31 3.47
CA SER A 81 -5.99 3.17 3.08
C SER A 81 -6.20 3.92 1.75
N LEU A 82 -7.31 3.68 1.05
CA LEU A 82 -7.53 4.18 -0.32
C LEU A 82 -7.49 5.70 -0.48
N LEU A 83 -7.76 6.47 0.58
CA LEU A 83 -7.86 7.94 0.53
C LEU A 83 -6.56 8.66 0.88
N ASN A 84 -5.53 7.97 1.40
CA ASN A 84 -4.33 8.60 1.94
C ASN A 84 -3.03 8.22 1.21
N ILE A 85 -3.08 7.35 0.20
CA ILE A 85 -1.89 7.01 -0.57
C ILE A 85 -1.69 8.08 -1.65
N THR A 86 -0.67 8.90 -1.48
CA THR A 86 -0.16 9.80 -2.53
C THR A 86 0.72 8.99 -3.48
N GLU A 87 0.38 8.97 -4.76
CA GLU A 87 1.20 8.35 -5.80
C GLU A 87 2.09 9.41 -6.48
N PRO A 88 3.34 9.08 -6.89
CA PRO A 88 3.99 7.76 -6.81
C PRO A 88 4.38 7.37 -5.37
N SER A 89 4.21 6.10 -5.06
CA SER A 89 4.44 5.54 -3.73
C SER A 89 5.93 5.50 -3.38
N THR A 90 6.27 5.79 -2.12
CA THR A 90 7.61 5.54 -1.56
C THR A 90 7.78 4.12 -1.02
N ASN A 91 6.74 3.29 -1.14
CA ASN A 91 6.71 1.94 -0.60
C ASN A 91 7.04 0.93 -1.69
N PHE A 92 7.87 -0.04 -1.34
CA PHE A 92 8.32 -1.11 -2.20
C PHE A 92 7.87 -2.43 -1.58
N ARG A 93 7.24 -3.27 -2.38
CA ARG A 93 6.66 -4.55 -1.97
C ARG A 93 7.28 -5.70 -2.72
N ARG A 94 7.52 -6.79 -2.00
CA ARG A 94 8.00 -8.05 -2.55
C ARG A 94 7.14 -9.19 -2.03
N VAL A 95 6.74 -10.10 -2.92
CA VAL A 95 6.13 -11.37 -2.52
C VAL A 95 7.23 -12.39 -2.24
N VAL A 96 7.27 -12.87 -1.00
CA VAL A 96 8.16 -13.90 -0.47
C VAL A 96 7.31 -15.11 -0.09
N GLN A 97 7.31 -16.15 -0.92
CA GLN A 97 6.40 -17.31 -0.78
C GLN A 97 6.56 -18.07 0.55
N GLU A 98 7.77 -18.09 1.10
CA GLU A 98 8.05 -18.77 2.37
C GLU A 98 7.46 -18.02 3.57
N ALA A 99 7.13 -16.73 3.43
CA ALA A 99 6.60 -15.90 4.51
C ALA A 99 5.09 -16.10 4.75
N GLN A 100 4.42 -17.06 4.09
CA GLN A 100 2.96 -17.25 4.16
C GLN A 100 2.45 -17.58 5.56
N TYR A 101 3.29 -18.21 6.37
CA TYR A 101 2.97 -18.63 7.74
C TYR A 101 3.51 -17.65 8.79
N ILE A 102 4.09 -16.54 8.37
CA ILE A 102 4.57 -15.50 9.26
C ILE A 102 3.45 -14.47 9.48
N SER A 103 3.22 -14.11 10.74
CA SER A 103 2.22 -13.12 11.10
C SER A 103 2.56 -11.74 10.53
N THR A 104 1.51 -10.97 10.23
CA THR A 104 1.64 -9.55 9.85
C THR A 104 2.32 -8.75 10.97
N ASN A 105 2.96 -7.65 10.61
CA ASN A 105 3.80 -6.79 11.48
C ASN A 105 5.10 -7.43 11.98
N SER A 106 5.42 -8.65 11.55
CA SER A 106 6.73 -9.28 11.73
C SER A 106 7.80 -8.58 10.88
N THR A 107 9.05 -8.60 11.35
CA THR A 107 10.18 -7.95 10.66
C THR A 107 11.30 -8.95 10.39
N PRO A 108 11.54 -9.32 9.12
CA PRO A 108 12.71 -10.11 8.75
C PRO A 108 13.99 -9.29 8.96
N ALA A 109 15.07 -9.94 9.43
CA ALA A 109 16.31 -9.26 9.79
C ALA A 109 17.04 -8.66 8.58
N GLU A 110 16.91 -9.31 7.42
CA GLU A 110 17.49 -8.86 6.16
C GLU A 110 16.73 -9.50 5.00
N VAL A 111 16.27 -8.68 4.05
CA VAL A 111 15.59 -9.09 2.81
C VAL A 111 16.03 -8.19 1.67
N MET A 112 16.37 -8.81 0.54
CA MET A 112 16.59 -8.10 -0.71
C MET A 112 15.25 -7.68 -1.32
N MET A 113 15.13 -6.40 -1.63
CA MET A 113 13.90 -5.79 -2.13
C MET A 113 14.13 -5.16 -3.51
N PRO A 114 13.20 -5.31 -4.47
CA PRO A 114 13.29 -4.62 -5.75
C PRO A 114 13.09 -3.11 -5.58
N TYR A 115 13.84 -2.32 -6.35
CA TYR A 115 13.74 -0.87 -6.38
C TYR A 115 13.68 -0.34 -7.80
N PHE A 116 12.70 0.51 -8.05
CA PHE A 116 12.55 1.29 -9.26
C PHE A 116 12.13 2.70 -8.90
N ALA A 117 12.89 3.70 -9.36
CA ALA A 117 12.58 5.10 -9.14
C ALA A 117 12.79 5.88 -10.44
N VAL A 118 11.90 6.84 -10.68
CA VAL A 118 11.98 7.75 -11.81
C VAL A 118 12.57 9.06 -11.34
N ASP A 119 13.71 9.43 -11.89
CA ASP A 119 14.42 10.68 -11.58
C ASP A 119 13.87 11.84 -12.41
N ALA A 120 13.51 11.59 -13.68
CA ALA A 120 12.87 12.57 -14.55
C ALA A 120 11.83 11.92 -15.46
N PHE A 121 10.72 12.63 -15.70
CA PHE A 121 9.67 12.22 -16.61
C PHE A 121 9.13 13.45 -17.33
N GLU A 122 9.24 13.45 -18.65
CA GLU A 122 8.80 14.55 -19.51
C GLU A 122 8.04 14.02 -20.72
N TRP A 123 6.80 14.47 -20.94
CA TRP A 123 6.07 14.12 -22.15
C TRP A 123 6.67 14.79 -23.39
N VAL A 124 6.90 14.01 -24.44
CA VAL A 124 7.40 14.49 -25.72
C VAL A 124 6.28 15.20 -26.47
N ARG A 125 6.54 16.43 -26.90
CA ARG A 125 5.54 17.24 -27.63
C ARG A 125 5.27 16.73 -29.05
N ASP A 126 6.31 16.29 -29.75
CA ASP A 126 6.22 15.73 -31.10
C ASP A 126 6.93 14.37 -31.18
N PRO A 127 6.18 13.26 -30.98
CA PRO A 127 6.72 11.91 -31.04
C PRO A 127 7.44 11.54 -32.34
N GLN A 128 7.04 12.13 -33.48
CA GLN A 128 7.60 11.77 -34.79
C GLN A 128 9.07 12.17 -34.91
N GLN A 129 9.53 13.15 -34.13
CA GLN A 129 10.91 13.63 -34.15
C GLN A 129 11.87 12.77 -33.33
N VAL A 130 11.35 11.98 -32.37
CA VAL A 130 12.17 11.23 -31.41
C VAL A 130 12.11 9.71 -31.62
N LEU A 131 11.01 9.20 -32.15
CA LEU A 131 10.83 7.77 -32.37
C LEU A 131 11.66 7.31 -33.56
N THR A 132 12.39 6.20 -33.39
CA THR A 132 13.07 5.52 -34.50
C THR A 132 12.09 4.62 -35.26
N ASP A 133 12.38 4.30 -36.53
CA ASP A 133 11.57 3.36 -37.32
C ASP A 133 11.40 2.00 -36.61
N ARG A 134 12.45 1.55 -35.90
CA ARG A 134 12.41 0.32 -35.11
C ARG A 134 11.40 0.45 -33.97
N GLN A 135 11.47 1.52 -33.19
CA GLN A 135 10.55 1.80 -32.10
C GLN A 135 9.10 1.96 -32.58
N ILE A 136 8.88 2.60 -33.74
CA ILE A 136 7.55 2.69 -34.38
C ILE A 136 6.99 1.30 -34.68
N SER A 137 7.82 0.40 -35.22
CA SER A 137 7.40 -0.99 -35.49
C SER A 137 6.98 -1.74 -34.24
N LEU A 138 7.57 -1.43 -33.08
CA LEU A 138 7.26 -2.06 -31.79
C LEU A 138 5.91 -1.62 -31.22
N LEU A 139 5.39 -0.46 -31.63
CA LEU A 139 4.05 -0.01 -31.23
C LEU A 139 2.94 -0.75 -31.98
N THR A 140 3.26 -1.47 -33.07
CA THR A 140 2.29 -2.15 -33.94
C THR A 140 2.12 -3.62 -33.53
N PRO A 141 0.91 -4.11 -33.25
CA PRO A 141 0.66 -5.56 -33.10
C PRO A 141 0.83 -6.27 -34.47
N PRO A 142 1.46 -7.46 -34.56
CA PRO A 142 1.96 -8.31 -33.48
C PRO A 142 3.49 -8.21 -33.31
N ALA A 143 4.02 -7.14 -32.72
CA ALA A 143 5.47 -7.01 -32.47
C ALA A 143 6.01 -7.89 -31.30
N GLY A 144 5.50 -9.11 -31.14
CA GLY A 144 5.97 -10.10 -30.16
C GLY A 144 4.96 -10.41 -29.03
N GLU A 145 5.15 -11.55 -28.37
CA GLU A 145 4.32 -12.04 -27.25
C GLU A 145 4.36 -11.09 -26.03
N TYR A 146 5.48 -10.41 -25.82
CA TYR A 146 5.70 -9.48 -24.71
C TYR A 146 5.30 -8.04 -25.01
N ASN A 147 4.66 -7.78 -26.15
CA ASN A 147 4.21 -6.44 -26.48
C ASN A 147 3.02 -6.05 -25.58
N PRO A 148 3.14 -4.98 -24.76
CA PRO A 148 2.09 -4.56 -23.82
C PRO A 148 0.81 -4.05 -24.51
N PHE A 149 0.84 -3.89 -25.83
CA PHE A 149 -0.28 -3.40 -26.63
C PHE A 149 -1.04 -4.50 -27.38
N MET A 150 -0.63 -5.77 -27.21
CA MET A 150 -1.35 -6.94 -27.75
C MET A 150 -2.78 -7.04 -27.23
N THR A 151 -3.00 -6.61 -25.99
CA THR A 151 -4.32 -6.57 -25.37
C THR A 151 -4.93 -5.18 -25.55
N ILE A 152 -6.21 -5.14 -25.92
CA ILE A 152 -6.97 -3.89 -26.09
C ILE A 152 -7.38 -3.38 -24.70
N ALA A 153 -6.39 -2.96 -23.92
CA ALA A 153 -6.58 -2.27 -22.65
C ALA A 153 -6.17 -0.81 -22.83
N ASN A 154 -6.99 0.08 -22.29
CA ASN A 154 -6.68 1.51 -22.22
C ASN A 154 -5.64 1.73 -21.14
N GLU A 155 -4.81 2.77 -21.30
CA GLU A 155 -3.85 3.19 -20.28
C GLU A 155 -2.76 2.13 -20.02
N THR A 156 -2.46 1.27 -20.99
CA THR A 156 -1.26 0.43 -20.93
C THR A 156 -0.05 1.20 -21.43
N GLY A 157 1.12 0.85 -20.94
CA GLY A 157 2.35 1.49 -21.37
C GLY A 157 3.59 0.80 -20.81
N GLY A 158 4.74 1.25 -21.28
CA GLY A 158 6.02 0.72 -20.83
C GLY A 158 7.20 1.49 -21.41
N LEU A 159 8.37 1.27 -20.81
CA LEU A 159 9.65 1.71 -21.34
C LEU A 159 9.87 1.02 -22.69
N LEU A 160 10.05 1.82 -23.74
CA LEU A 160 10.15 1.38 -25.12
C LEU A 160 11.56 0.80 -25.35
N PRO A 161 11.69 -0.47 -25.75
CA PRO A 161 13.00 -1.07 -25.98
C PRO A 161 13.55 -0.65 -27.35
N ASP A 162 14.88 -0.73 -27.50
CA ASP A 162 15.54 -0.40 -28.76
C ASP A 162 15.41 -1.54 -29.79
N VAL A 163 15.29 -2.79 -29.32
CA VAL A 163 15.31 -3.99 -30.17
C VAL A 163 13.95 -4.68 -30.19
N GLN A 164 13.50 -5.24 -29.07
CA GLN A 164 12.23 -5.96 -28.97
C GLN A 164 11.65 -5.96 -27.56
N TRP A 165 10.34 -6.17 -27.45
CA TRP A 165 9.67 -6.33 -26.16
C TRP A 165 10.10 -7.61 -25.46
N GLY A 166 10.18 -7.58 -24.12
CA GLY A 166 10.66 -8.68 -23.30
C GLY A 166 12.17 -8.65 -23.06
N GLU A 167 12.93 -7.90 -23.86
CA GLU A 167 14.36 -7.68 -23.62
C GLU A 167 14.59 -6.43 -22.76
N GLY A 168 15.34 -6.62 -21.68
CA GLY A 168 15.79 -5.53 -20.83
C GLY A 168 16.95 -4.72 -21.43
N PRO A 169 17.36 -3.64 -20.75
CA PRO A 169 18.58 -2.92 -21.09
C PRO A 169 19.81 -3.83 -21.01
N GLN A 170 20.70 -3.71 -22.00
CA GLN A 170 21.97 -4.43 -22.01
C GLN A 170 22.81 -3.99 -20.82
N THR A 171 23.14 -4.91 -19.91
CA THR A 171 24.08 -4.63 -18.83
C THR A 171 25.50 -4.59 -19.39
N PRO A 172 26.37 -3.68 -18.91
CA PRO A 172 27.75 -3.63 -19.39
C PRO A 172 28.43 -4.99 -19.15
N VAL A 173 28.99 -5.57 -20.22
CA VAL A 173 29.68 -6.89 -20.19
C VAL A 173 30.93 -6.89 -19.30
N SER A 174 31.35 -5.72 -18.79
CA SER A 174 32.59 -5.53 -18.05
C SER A 174 32.44 -5.88 -16.57
N GLY A 175 32.63 -7.16 -16.21
CA GLY A 175 33.12 -7.64 -14.90
C GLY A 175 32.26 -7.40 -13.65
N ASP A 176 31.47 -6.33 -13.58
CA ASP A 176 30.54 -5.96 -12.53
C ASP A 176 29.11 -6.19 -13.05
N GLN A 177 28.70 -7.47 -13.13
CA GLN A 177 27.33 -7.86 -13.53
C GLN A 177 26.24 -7.35 -12.56
N ASP A 178 26.64 -6.80 -11.41
CA ASP A 178 25.78 -6.33 -10.32
C ASP A 178 25.75 -4.80 -10.18
N MET A 179 25.93 -4.05 -11.28
CA MET A 179 25.73 -2.60 -11.25
C MET A 179 24.26 -2.23 -11.41
N PRO A 180 23.76 -1.26 -10.62
CA PRO A 180 22.38 -0.80 -10.77
C PRO A 180 22.21 -0.09 -12.10
N ILE A 181 21.03 -0.22 -12.70
CA ILE A 181 20.74 0.36 -14.00
C ILE A 181 20.27 1.80 -13.80
N ALA A 182 20.91 2.74 -14.48
CA ALA A 182 20.55 4.16 -14.49
C ALA A 182 20.64 4.66 -15.94
N GLU A 183 19.51 4.89 -16.58
CA GLU A 183 19.46 5.30 -17.99
C GLU A 183 18.24 6.18 -18.28
N THR A 184 18.15 6.63 -19.54
CA THR A 184 17.03 7.41 -20.05
C THR A 184 16.46 6.71 -21.27
N ARG A 185 15.15 6.43 -21.25
CA ARG A 185 14.45 5.75 -22.34
C ARG A 185 13.14 6.44 -22.67
N LEU A 186 12.68 6.24 -23.90
CA LEU A 186 11.33 6.60 -24.27
C LEU A 186 10.34 5.67 -23.56
N PHE A 187 9.19 6.21 -23.17
CA PHE A 187 8.06 5.48 -22.61
C PHE A 187 6.86 5.68 -23.51
N ALA A 188 6.22 4.59 -23.92
CA ALA A 188 5.02 4.64 -24.74
C ALA A 188 3.79 4.40 -23.87
N PHE A 189 2.82 5.30 -23.93
CA PHE A 189 1.57 5.24 -23.18
C PHE A 189 0.38 5.22 -24.13
N ARG A 190 -0.39 4.14 -24.13
CA ARG A 190 -1.54 3.95 -25.03
C ARG A 190 -2.75 4.70 -24.50
N ILE A 191 -3.32 5.52 -25.39
CA ILE A 191 -4.55 6.28 -25.18
C ILE A 191 -5.56 5.79 -26.21
N TYR A 192 -6.68 5.28 -25.71
CA TYR A 192 -7.77 4.80 -26.56
C TYR A 192 -8.82 5.88 -26.74
N PHE A 193 -9.27 6.05 -27.97
CA PHE A 193 -10.40 6.89 -28.32
C PHE A 193 -11.50 5.97 -28.84
N PRO A 194 -12.68 5.92 -28.19
CA PRO A 194 -13.79 5.16 -28.73
C PRO A 194 -14.14 5.72 -30.11
N SER A 195 -14.28 4.83 -31.08
CA SER A 195 -14.78 5.24 -32.39
C SER A 195 -16.17 5.87 -32.25
N PRO A 196 -16.42 7.05 -32.86
CA PRO A 196 -17.75 7.64 -32.81
C PRO A 196 -18.75 6.66 -33.44
N SER A 197 -19.84 6.37 -32.73
CA SER A 197 -20.87 5.41 -33.16
C SER A 197 -21.48 5.70 -34.53
N ASP A 198 -21.33 6.93 -35.02
CA ASP A 198 -22.01 7.46 -36.20
C ASP A 198 -21.10 7.50 -37.43
N PHE A 199 -19.90 6.90 -37.39
CA PHE A 199 -19.03 6.83 -38.56
C PHE A 199 -19.64 5.92 -39.64
N SER A 200 -20.38 6.53 -40.58
CA SER A 200 -20.81 5.87 -41.81
C SER A 200 -19.59 5.35 -42.55
N SER A 201 -19.61 4.08 -42.93
CA SER A 201 -18.52 3.32 -43.54
C SER A 201 -17.96 3.86 -44.87
N SER A 202 -18.36 5.06 -45.30
CA SER A 202 -18.00 5.66 -46.59
C SER A 202 -16.97 6.78 -46.52
N SER A 203 -16.56 7.28 -45.35
CA SER A 203 -15.48 8.27 -45.26
C SER A 203 -14.13 7.57 -45.11
N THR A 204 -13.33 7.58 -46.17
CA THR A 204 -11.94 7.11 -46.21
C THR A 204 -10.95 8.01 -45.46
N ASP A 205 -11.43 8.98 -44.69
CA ASP A 205 -10.55 9.80 -43.84
C ASP A 205 -10.03 8.93 -42.70
N SER A 206 -8.77 8.52 -42.82
CA SER A 206 -8.05 7.80 -41.79
C SER A 206 -8.15 8.58 -40.48
N GLN A 207 -8.67 7.93 -39.44
CA GLN A 207 -8.78 8.54 -38.12
C GLN A 207 -7.38 8.91 -37.63
N SER A 208 -7.04 10.19 -37.69
CA SER A 208 -5.77 10.70 -37.21
C SER A 208 -5.81 10.87 -35.70
N CYS A 209 -4.71 10.56 -35.03
CA CYS A 209 -4.62 10.80 -33.61
C CYS A 209 -4.69 12.30 -33.29
N PRO A 210 -5.43 12.70 -32.24
CA PRO A 210 -5.56 14.09 -31.86
C PRO A 210 -4.21 14.79 -31.69
N GLN A 211 -4.09 15.98 -32.27
CA GLN A 211 -2.97 16.90 -32.05
C GLN A 211 -3.36 17.86 -30.91
N ASN A 212 -2.38 18.37 -30.13
CA ASN A 212 -2.61 19.19 -28.94
C ASN A 212 -3.51 18.55 -27.86
N TYR A 213 -3.36 17.25 -27.67
CA TYR A 213 -4.08 16.49 -26.64
C TYR A 213 -3.60 16.88 -25.24
N THR A 214 -4.54 17.24 -24.35
CA THR A 214 -4.22 17.56 -22.95
C THR A 214 -4.05 16.27 -22.16
N ILE A 215 -2.80 15.85 -21.94
CA ILE A 215 -2.50 14.57 -21.27
C ILE A 215 -2.54 14.68 -19.74
N ASP A 216 -2.07 15.81 -19.22
CA ASP A 216 -2.05 16.16 -17.80
C ASP A 216 -2.50 17.62 -17.65
N PRO A 217 -2.97 18.07 -16.47
CA PRO A 217 -3.44 19.44 -16.26
C PRO A 217 -2.41 20.49 -16.71
N GLY A 218 -2.78 21.29 -17.71
CA GLY A 218 -1.93 22.35 -18.26
C GLY A 218 -0.86 21.91 -19.27
N LEU A 219 -0.83 20.63 -19.67
CA LEU A 219 0.17 20.10 -20.61
C LEU A 219 -0.49 19.47 -21.84
N GLN A 220 -0.13 20.00 -23.01
CA GLN A 220 -0.58 19.51 -24.32
C GLN A 220 0.56 18.84 -25.09
N ILE A 221 0.25 17.71 -25.72
CA ILE A 221 1.17 16.95 -26.58
C ILE A 221 0.49 16.50 -27.86
N ASN A 222 1.28 16.17 -28.88
CA ASN A 222 0.78 15.46 -30.04
C ASN A 222 0.80 13.96 -29.80
N LEU A 223 -0.29 13.29 -30.15
CA LEU A 223 -0.35 11.84 -30.05
C LEU A 223 0.16 11.20 -31.33
N PHE A 224 0.92 10.12 -31.17
CA PHE A 224 1.40 9.31 -32.28
C PHE A 224 0.35 8.27 -32.66
N GLY A 225 -0.04 8.24 -33.93
CA GLY A 225 -0.94 7.22 -34.49
C GLY A 225 -0.19 6.31 -35.44
N ILE A 226 -0.54 5.02 -35.41
CA ILE A 226 -0.02 4.05 -36.37
C ILE A 226 -1.00 4.01 -37.54
N THR A 227 -0.51 4.12 -38.77
CA THR A 227 -1.35 3.90 -39.95
C THR A 227 -1.61 2.42 -40.12
N HIS A 228 -2.82 1.96 -39.83
CA HIS A 228 -3.25 0.60 -40.13
C HIS A 228 -4.24 0.61 -41.30
N ASN A 229 -4.01 -0.25 -42.29
CA ASN A 229 -4.87 -0.38 -43.48
C ASN A 229 -6.14 -1.22 -43.20
N GLY A 230 -6.71 -1.11 -42.00
CA GLY A 230 -7.85 -1.92 -41.55
C GLY A 230 -8.89 -1.12 -40.78
N PRO A 231 -10.13 -1.63 -40.68
CA PRO A 231 -11.26 -0.95 -40.02
C PRO A 231 -11.19 -0.99 -38.48
N ILE A 232 -10.00 -1.13 -37.90
CA ILE A 232 -9.79 -1.31 -36.47
C ILE A 232 -9.40 0.03 -35.87
N ASP A 233 -10.00 0.37 -34.72
CA ASP A 233 -9.64 1.54 -33.91
C ASP A 233 -8.13 1.66 -33.76
N LEU A 234 -7.59 2.78 -34.25
CA LEU A 234 -6.15 3.04 -34.22
C LEU A 234 -5.74 3.44 -32.80
N PRO A 235 -4.85 2.69 -32.13
CA PRO A 235 -4.32 3.13 -30.85
C PRO A 235 -3.48 4.38 -31.05
N CYS A 236 -3.70 5.38 -30.21
CA CYS A 236 -2.87 6.57 -30.12
C CYS A 236 -1.90 6.44 -28.96
N PHE A 237 -0.69 6.95 -29.11
CA PHE A 237 0.35 6.85 -28.11
C PHE A 237 0.83 8.23 -27.69
N GLY A 238 0.84 8.48 -26.38
CA GLY A 238 1.66 9.53 -25.78
C GLY A 238 3.06 8.98 -25.56
N ILE A 239 4.10 9.74 -25.94
CA ILE A 239 5.49 9.37 -25.71
C ILE A 239 6.08 10.25 -24.62
N ALA A 240 6.82 9.68 -23.68
CA ALA A 240 7.57 10.43 -22.68
C ALA A 240 9.04 10.05 -22.72
N ASN A 241 9.90 10.98 -22.31
CA ASN A 241 11.29 10.72 -21.97
C ASN A 241 11.39 10.44 -20.47
N VAL A 242 11.94 9.30 -20.09
CA VAL A 242 11.97 8.81 -18.71
C VAL A 242 13.39 8.47 -18.32
N SER A 243 13.94 9.24 -17.38
CA SER A 243 15.21 8.92 -16.71
C SER A 243 14.90 8.20 -15.41
N TYR A 244 15.47 7.01 -15.23
CA TYR A 244 15.12 6.14 -14.11
C TYR A 244 16.33 5.37 -13.57
N ARG A 245 16.18 4.86 -12.36
CA ARG A 245 17.11 3.95 -11.68
C ARG A 245 16.40 2.69 -11.25
N ALA A 246 16.99 1.55 -11.54
CA ALA A 246 16.46 0.23 -11.21
C ALA A 246 17.55 -0.66 -10.61
N GLY A 247 17.15 -1.51 -9.68
CA GLY A 247 18.05 -2.41 -8.98
C GLY A 247 17.34 -3.08 -7.81
N VAL A 248 18.11 -3.35 -6.78
CA VAL A 248 17.65 -3.92 -5.51
C VAL A 248 18.30 -3.19 -4.33
N PHE A 249 17.80 -3.43 -3.12
CA PHE A 249 18.46 -3.00 -1.89
C PHE A 249 18.27 -4.04 -0.79
N SER A 250 19.23 -4.11 0.12
CA SER A 250 19.07 -4.88 1.36
C SER A 250 18.31 -4.04 2.39
N SER A 251 17.22 -4.59 2.92
CA SER A 251 16.43 -3.94 3.96
C SER A 251 16.40 -4.77 5.23
N ARG A 252 16.74 -4.12 6.34
CA ARG A 252 16.74 -4.71 7.70
C ARG A 252 15.52 -4.35 8.54
N ASN A 253 14.72 -3.40 8.06
CA ASN A 253 13.54 -2.88 8.73
C ASN A 253 12.27 -3.06 7.88
N CYS A 254 12.28 -4.05 6.99
CA CYS A 254 11.08 -4.45 6.28
C CYS A 254 10.00 -4.95 7.26
N THR A 255 8.75 -4.76 6.89
CA THR A 255 7.61 -5.28 7.66
C THR A 255 6.78 -6.20 6.77
N ILE A 256 6.32 -7.33 7.30
CA ILE A 256 5.36 -8.19 6.63
C ILE A 256 3.96 -7.58 6.79
N ILE A 257 3.38 -7.07 5.71
CA ILE A 257 2.10 -6.34 5.75
C ILE A 257 0.89 -7.23 5.48
N SER A 258 1.11 -8.38 4.83
CA SER A 258 0.12 -9.43 4.60
C SER A 258 0.86 -10.76 4.40
N PRO A 259 0.17 -11.93 4.42
CA PRO A 259 0.83 -13.20 4.13
C PRO A 259 1.62 -13.13 2.83
N ASN A 260 2.91 -13.49 2.89
CA ASN A 260 3.89 -13.38 1.80
C ASN A 260 4.33 -11.98 1.38
N VAL A 261 3.74 -10.88 1.85
CA VAL A 261 4.11 -9.54 1.34
C VAL A 261 4.99 -8.82 2.35
N VAL A 262 6.21 -8.56 1.92
CA VAL A 262 7.18 -7.73 2.63
C VAL A 262 7.13 -6.32 2.04
N GLU A 263 7.04 -5.30 2.89
CA GLU A 263 7.07 -3.89 2.49
C GLU A 263 8.28 -3.17 3.11
N ALA A 264 8.87 -2.27 2.33
CA ALA A 264 9.94 -1.37 2.75
C ALA A 264 9.64 0.06 2.27
N GLN A 265 10.14 1.06 2.99
CA GLN A 265 9.98 2.48 2.64
C GLN A 265 11.34 3.17 2.43
N ALA A 266 11.50 3.86 1.30
CA ALA A 266 12.72 4.61 0.93
C ALA A 266 13.13 5.67 1.99
N PRO A 267 14.41 6.11 2.01
CA PRO A 267 15.48 5.91 1.02
C PRO A 267 16.41 4.71 1.28
N PHE A 268 17.04 4.20 0.23
CA PHE A 268 17.96 3.06 0.27
C PHE A 268 19.18 3.25 -0.61
N SER A 269 20.26 2.52 -0.30
CA SER A 269 21.40 2.36 -1.20
C SER A 269 21.07 1.32 -2.27
N LEU A 270 21.08 1.74 -3.53
CA LEU A 270 20.80 0.87 -4.66
C LEU A 270 22.00 -0.04 -4.95
N ILE A 271 21.71 -1.32 -5.13
CA ILE A 271 22.65 -2.39 -5.48
C ILE A 271 22.17 -2.95 -6.81
N GLY A 272 23.06 -3.28 -7.75
CA GLY A 272 22.63 -3.96 -8.96
C GLY A 272 22.37 -5.43 -8.70
N ASN A 273 21.72 -6.05 -9.68
CA ASN A 273 21.28 -7.42 -9.56
C ASN A 273 21.09 -8.04 -10.95
N PRO A 274 21.41 -9.33 -11.12
CA PRO A 274 21.26 -10.01 -12.41
C PRO A 274 19.86 -9.93 -13.01
N PHE A 275 18.80 -9.92 -12.19
CA PHE A 275 17.42 -9.88 -12.68
C PHE A 275 16.91 -8.49 -13.04
N THR A 276 17.67 -7.44 -12.77
CA THR A 276 17.19 -6.07 -13.00
C THR A 276 16.89 -5.82 -14.47
N SER A 277 17.74 -6.30 -15.39
CA SER A 277 17.50 -6.15 -16.82
C SER A 277 16.25 -6.92 -17.26
N ASP A 278 16.18 -8.22 -16.99
CA ASP A 278 15.03 -9.06 -17.37
C ASP A 278 13.72 -8.56 -16.76
N ALA A 279 13.76 -8.11 -15.49
CA ALA A 279 12.60 -7.53 -14.83
C ALA A 279 12.11 -6.26 -15.56
N LEU A 280 13.02 -5.39 -16.00
CA LEU A 280 12.66 -4.21 -16.81
C LEU A 280 12.09 -4.60 -18.18
N GLY A 281 12.65 -5.63 -18.83
CA GLY A 281 12.14 -6.15 -20.10
C GLY A 281 10.72 -6.71 -20.02
N LEU A 282 10.39 -7.37 -18.89
CA LEU A 282 9.06 -7.95 -18.63
C LEU A 282 8.06 -6.95 -18.02
N SER A 283 8.54 -5.83 -17.46
CA SER A 283 7.68 -4.83 -16.79
C SER A 283 6.54 -4.32 -17.67
N PRO A 284 6.72 -3.99 -18.97
CA PRO A 284 5.63 -3.51 -19.81
C PRO A 284 4.47 -4.50 -19.95
N VAL A 285 4.74 -5.78 -20.23
CA VAL A 285 3.69 -6.80 -20.38
C VAL A 285 2.99 -7.08 -19.04
N ILE A 286 3.75 -7.08 -17.94
CA ILE A 286 3.17 -7.22 -16.60
C ILE A 286 2.26 -6.02 -16.31
N ALA A 287 2.70 -4.79 -16.58
CA ALA A 287 1.89 -3.58 -16.42
C ALA A 287 0.56 -3.68 -17.19
N ALA A 288 0.60 -4.16 -18.45
CA ALA A 288 -0.61 -4.41 -19.22
C ALA A 288 -1.54 -5.46 -18.55
N ASN A 289 -0.99 -6.54 -18.00
CA ASN A 289 -1.75 -7.53 -17.24
C ASN A 289 -2.37 -6.93 -15.97
N LEU A 290 -1.67 -6.04 -15.26
CA LEU A 290 -2.21 -5.37 -14.07
C LEU A 290 -3.40 -4.48 -14.42
N VAL A 291 -3.31 -3.74 -15.53
CA VAL A 291 -4.41 -2.90 -16.04
C VAL A 291 -5.63 -3.74 -16.40
N LEU A 292 -5.43 -4.88 -17.08
CA LEU A 292 -6.51 -5.82 -17.39
C LEU A 292 -7.16 -6.39 -16.13
N ALA A 293 -6.35 -6.73 -15.13
CA ALA A 293 -6.82 -7.29 -13.88
C ALA A 293 -7.59 -6.27 -13.03
N LYS A 294 -7.30 -4.97 -13.14
CA LYS A 294 -7.88 -3.86 -12.33
C LYS A 294 -7.67 -3.94 -10.81
N TYR A 295 -7.03 -4.99 -10.28
CA TYR A 295 -6.81 -5.16 -8.83
C TYR A 295 -5.44 -4.71 -8.33
N ALA A 296 -4.49 -4.40 -9.21
CA ALA A 296 -3.14 -3.97 -8.84
C ALA A 296 -2.77 -2.60 -9.43
N ILE A 297 -3.74 -1.91 -10.02
CA ILE A 297 -3.51 -0.60 -10.64
C ILE A 297 -3.36 0.51 -9.58
N PRO A 298 -2.58 1.55 -9.88
CA PRO A 298 -2.60 2.79 -9.12
C PRO A 298 -4.03 3.37 -9.10
N LEU A 299 -4.50 3.86 -7.95
CA LEU A 299 -5.88 4.36 -7.78
C LEU A 299 -5.95 5.86 -7.55
N ASN A 300 -4.89 6.49 -7.06
CA ASN A 300 -4.87 7.90 -6.66
C ASN A 300 -3.70 8.64 -7.32
N TYR A 301 -3.65 8.56 -8.65
CA TYR A 301 -2.50 9.04 -9.40
C TYR A 301 -2.55 10.54 -9.75
N GLU A 302 -3.71 11.20 -9.71
CA GLU A 302 -3.95 12.61 -10.14
C GLU A 302 -3.62 12.94 -11.61
N THR A 303 -2.51 12.41 -12.14
CA THR A 303 -1.93 12.64 -13.47
C THR A 303 -1.54 11.32 -14.13
N ARG A 304 -1.58 11.26 -15.45
CA ARG A 304 -1.15 10.08 -16.23
C ARG A 304 0.34 9.80 -16.07
N ARG A 305 1.12 10.85 -15.85
CA ARG A 305 2.53 10.72 -15.44
C ARG A 305 2.68 9.84 -14.19
N ASN A 306 1.99 10.18 -13.11
CA ASN A 306 2.09 9.43 -11.85
C ASN A 306 1.56 8.00 -12.01
N PHE A 307 0.49 7.83 -12.77
CA PHE A 307 -0.04 6.51 -13.12
C PHE A 307 1.02 5.65 -13.83
N ALA A 308 1.66 6.18 -14.86
CA ALA A 308 2.70 5.49 -15.60
C ALA A 308 3.90 5.13 -14.72
N ILE A 309 4.36 6.06 -13.86
CA ILE A 309 5.46 5.83 -12.93
C ILE A 309 5.12 4.71 -11.94
N GLU A 310 3.97 4.81 -11.27
CA GLU A 310 3.55 3.85 -10.25
C GLU A 310 3.27 2.47 -10.87
N LEU A 311 2.57 2.42 -12.00
CA LEU A 311 2.27 1.16 -12.70
C LEU A 311 3.56 0.45 -13.13
N THR A 312 4.53 1.20 -13.68
CA THR A 312 5.84 0.64 -14.07
C THR A 312 6.61 0.15 -12.86
N SER A 313 6.61 0.90 -11.76
CA SER A 313 7.26 0.49 -10.51
C SER A 313 6.67 -0.81 -9.96
N ARG A 314 5.34 -0.94 -9.90
CA ARG A 314 4.67 -2.17 -9.44
C ARG A 314 4.97 -3.35 -10.34
N ALA A 315 4.96 -3.14 -11.65
CA ALA A 315 5.26 -4.17 -12.62
C ALA A 315 6.72 -4.65 -12.51
N TYR A 316 7.69 -3.74 -12.36
CA TYR A 316 9.09 -4.09 -12.10
C TYR A 316 9.26 -4.89 -10.82
N GLN A 317 8.67 -4.44 -9.71
CA GLN A 317 8.76 -5.13 -8.43
C GLN A 317 8.20 -6.56 -8.51
N ALA A 318 7.08 -6.74 -9.22
CA ALA A 318 6.47 -8.04 -9.46
C ALA A 318 7.31 -8.94 -10.38
N ALA A 319 7.84 -8.38 -11.47
CA ALA A 319 8.71 -9.08 -12.40
C ALA A 319 9.97 -9.61 -11.69
N TRP A 320 10.65 -8.73 -10.96
CA TRP A 320 11.85 -9.06 -10.22
C TRP A 320 11.57 -10.09 -9.12
N ALA A 321 10.48 -9.92 -8.36
CA ALA A 321 10.09 -10.89 -7.33
C ALA A 321 9.84 -12.28 -7.94
N ALA A 322 9.13 -12.36 -9.06
CA ALA A 322 8.88 -13.62 -9.75
C ALA A 322 10.16 -14.28 -10.27
N LEU A 323 11.05 -13.51 -10.91
CA LEU A 323 12.36 -14.00 -11.36
C LEU A 323 13.19 -14.56 -10.20
N SER A 324 13.24 -13.82 -9.09
CA SER A 324 13.98 -14.23 -7.89
C SER A 324 13.42 -15.51 -7.25
N ASN A 325 12.10 -15.73 -7.31
CA ASN A 325 11.44 -16.89 -6.72
C ASN A 325 11.41 -18.10 -7.66
N PHE A 326 11.42 -17.88 -8.98
CA PHE A 326 11.37 -18.94 -9.98
C PHE A 326 12.72 -19.63 -10.15
N SER A 327 13.81 -18.87 -10.09
CA SER A 327 15.14 -19.42 -10.32
C SER A 327 15.60 -20.30 -9.14
N PRO A 328 16.16 -21.50 -9.39
CA PRO A 328 16.68 -22.39 -8.35
C PRO A 328 17.96 -21.78 -7.75
N MET A 329 17.79 -20.87 -6.79
CA MET A 329 18.88 -20.08 -6.22
C MET A 329 19.29 -20.52 -4.82
N ALA A 330 20.45 -20.00 -4.42
CA ALA A 330 20.86 -19.93 -3.03
C ALA A 330 19.73 -19.33 -2.18
N LEU A 331 19.12 -20.16 -1.35
CA LEU A 331 18.20 -19.72 -0.32
C LEU A 331 19.04 -19.19 0.84
N ASP A 332 18.96 -17.90 1.10
CA ASP A 332 19.53 -17.34 2.30
C ASP A 332 18.58 -17.56 3.47
N THR A 333 19.13 -18.05 4.58
CA THR A 333 18.37 -18.20 5.82
C THR A 333 18.44 -16.88 6.59
N THR A 334 17.32 -16.15 6.62
CA THR A 334 17.20 -14.92 7.41
C THR A 334 16.40 -15.19 8.68
N THR A 335 16.72 -14.48 9.76
CA THR A 335 15.96 -14.61 11.01
C THR A 335 14.80 -13.64 11.02
N VAL A 336 13.62 -14.08 11.42
CA VAL A 336 12.42 -13.22 11.48
C VAL A 336 12.03 -12.93 12.92
N GLN A 337 11.82 -11.64 13.25
CA GLN A 337 11.18 -11.24 14.50
C GLN A 337 9.66 -11.31 14.34
N ILE A 338 9.03 -12.21 15.07
CA ILE A 338 7.60 -12.51 14.91
C ILE A 338 6.78 -11.56 15.75
N ALA A 339 5.81 -10.91 15.11
CA ALA A 339 4.74 -10.18 15.78
C ALA A 339 3.69 -11.19 16.24
N LEU A 340 3.59 -11.43 17.55
CA LEU A 340 2.51 -12.25 18.08
C LEU A 340 1.28 -11.36 18.29
N PRO A 341 0.10 -11.75 17.77
CA PRO A 341 -1.13 -11.04 18.05
C PRO A 341 -1.40 -11.13 19.55
N THR A 342 -1.47 -9.98 20.19
CA THR A 342 -1.73 -9.84 21.62
C THR A 342 -2.89 -8.88 21.85
N LEU A 343 -3.45 -8.94 23.04
CA LEU A 343 -4.41 -7.95 23.50
C LEU A 343 -3.68 -7.00 24.44
N ARG A 344 -3.64 -5.71 24.08
CA ARG A 344 -3.15 -4.67 24.97
C ARG A 344 -4.34 -4.06 25.69
N ALA A 345 -4.26 -4.01 27.01
CA ALA A 345 -5.23 -3.24 27.79
C ALA A 345 -4.95 -1.74 27.57
N LYS A 346 -5.91 -1.05 26.95
CA LYS A 346 -5.92 0.41 26.85
C LYS A 346 -6.82 0.99 27.91
N VAL A 347 -6.23 1.81 28.78
CA VAL A 347 -6.95 2.50 29.84
C VAL A 347 -7.50 3.81 29.32
N ILE A 348 -8.82 3.98 29.39
CA ILE A 348 -9.49 5.24 29.13
C ILE A 348 -9.39 6.12 30.38
N HIS A 349 -8.33 6.92 30.44
CA HIS A 349 -7.98 7.72 31.61
C HIS A 349 -9.11 8.63 32.11
N TRP A 350 -9.91 9.23 31.21
CA TRP A 350 -11.01 10.10 31.65
C TRP A 350 -12.09 9.35 32.44
N ARG A 351 -12.36 8.08 32.11
CA ARG A 351 -13.30 7.23 32.87
C ARG A 351 -12.76 6.93 34.26
N VAL A 352 -11.45 6.68 34.34
CA VAL A 352 -10.74 6.48 35.63
C VAL A 352 -10.78 7.75 36.48
N TYR A 353 -10.51 8.91 35.89
CA TYR A 353 -10.56 10.20 36.60
C TYR A 353 -11.98 10.55 37.05
N LEU A 354 -12.98 10.33 36.20
CA LEU A 354 -14.38 10.54 36.57
C LEU A 354 -14.78 9.64 37.75
N TRP A 355 -14.43 8.35 37.67
CA TRP A 355 -14.67 7.41 38.76
C TRP A 355 -13.98 7.86 40.06
N ALA A 356 -12.70 8.24 40.00
CA ALA A 356 -11.96 8.70 41.17
C ALA A 356 -12.58 9.99 41.76
N ALA A 357 -12.96 10.95 40.92
CA ALA A 357 -13.60 12.20 41.34
C ALA A 357 -14.92 11.94 42.06
N LEU A 358 -15.73 10.99 41.57
CA LEU A 358 -17.00 10.60 42.21
C LEU A 358 -16.78 9.98 43.60
N HIS A 359 -15.75 9.13 43.77
CA HIS A 359 -15.41 8.58 45.08
C HIS A 359 -14.92 9.63 46.07
N PHE A 360 -14.07 10.58 45.60
CA PHE A 360 -13.66 11.71 46.43
C PHE A 360 -14.83 12.59 46.83
N TRP A 361 -15.79 12.81 45.93
CA TRP A 361 -17.00 13.57 46.23
C TRP A 361 -17.84 12.91 47.32
N VAL A 362 -18.03 11.60 47.25
CA VAL A 362 -18.77 10.85 48.28
C VAL A 362 -18.04 10.85 49.61
N LEU A 363 -16.71 10.68 49.60
CA LEU A 363 -15.90 10.80 50.81
C LEU A 363 -16.08 12.19 51.46
N ALA A 364 -16.03 13.26 50.66
CA ALA A 364 -16.23 14.62 51.16
C ALA A 364 -17.64 14.83 51.75
N LEU A 365 -18.68 14.29 51.10
CA LEU A 365 -20.05 14.33 51.62
C LEU A 365 -20.20 13.53 52.91
N GLY A 366 -19.56 12.37 53.01
CA GLY A 366 -19.52 11.56 54.23
C GLY A 366 -18.85 12.27 55.40
N LEU A 367 -17.69 12.91 55.15
CA LEU A 367 -16.99 13.73 56.15
C LEU A 367 -17.80 14.97 56.57
N LEU A 368 -18.48 15.62 55.62
CA LEU A 368 -19.37 16.74 55.94
C LEU A 368 -20.54 16.27 56.82
N PHE A 369 -21.12 15.11 56.50
CA PHE A 369 -22.20 14.53 57.29
C PHE A 369 -21.77 14.22 58.73
N THR A 370 -20.61 13.58 58.93
CA THR A 370 -20.08 13.29 60.27
C THR A 370 -19.74 14.56 61.04
N TYR A 371 -19.17 15.58 60.37
CA TYR A 371 -18.89 16.88 60.96
C TYR A 371 -20.15 17.60 61.44
N VAL A 372 -21.22 17.60 60.62
CA VAL A 372 -22.51 18.21 61.03
C VAL A 372 -23.12 17.41 62.17
N GLN A 373 -23.09 16.07 62.10
CA GLN A 373 -23.62 15.21 63.15
C GLN A 373 -22.89 15.40 64.49
N SER A 374 -21.57 15.65 64.47
CA SER A 374 -20.81 15.88 65.71
C SER A 374 -21.13 17.22 66.38
N HIS A 375 -21.71 18.17 65.66
CA HIS A 375 -22.14 19.48 66.20
C HIS A 375 -23.64 19.54 66.51
N CYS A 376 -24.41 18.48 66.22
CA CYS A 376 -25.81 18.40 66.58
C CYS A 376 -25.95 17.71 67.94
N ASP A 377 -26.38 18.47 68.97
CA ASP A 377 -26.73 17.95 70.30
C ASP A 377 -28.08 17.20 70.31
N HIS A 378 -28.35 16.39 69.29
CA HIS A 378 -29.52 15.53 69.27
C HIS A 378 -29.14 14.11 69.71
N PRO A 379 -29.87 13.53 70.69
CA PRO A 379 -29.62 12.15 71.10
C PRO A 379 -29.81 11.22 69.90
N TRP A 380 -28.95 10.20 69.83
CA TRP A 380 -29.04 9.18 68.80
C TRP A 380 -30.43 8.54 68.85
N VAL A 381 -31.09 8.46 67.69
CA VAL A 381 -32.41 7.85 67.59
C VAL A 381 -32.21 6.34 67.50
N ASP A 382 -32.23 5.67 68.65
CA ASP A 382 -32.04 4.21 68.75
C ASP A 382 -33.23 3.42 68.17
N ASP A 383 -34.41 4.04 68.07
CA ASP A 383 -35.61 3.44 67.49
C ASP A 383 -36.12 4.28 66.30
N PRO A 384 -36.04 3.77 65.05
CA PRO A 384 -36.48 4.50 63.87
C PRO A 384 -38.00 4.80 63.87
N THR A 385 -38.80 4.06 64.65
CA THR A 385 -40.24 4.36 64.80
C THR A 385 -40.48 5.60 65.65
N MET A 386 -39.55 5.92 66.58
CA MET A 386 -39.60 7.12 67.40
C MET A 386 -39.19 8.38 66.63
N ALA A 387 -38.45 8.25 65.51
CA ALA A 387 -37.93 9.39 64.73
C ALA A 387 -39.02 10.41 64.32
N VAL A 388 -40.26 9.95 64.09
CA VAL A 388 -41.40 10.81 63.71
C VAL A 388 -41.77 11.82 64.81
N PHE A 389 -41.57 11.47 66.08
CA PHE A 389 -41.90 12.33 67.22
C PHE A 389 -40.84 13.40 67.51
N TRP A 390 -39.65 13.28 66.90
CA TRP A 390 -38.53 14.19 67.09
C TRP A 390 -38.38 15.21 65.96
N LEU A 391 -39.23 15.14 64.93
CA LEU A 391 -39.32 16.18 63.91
C LEU A 391 -39.95 17.43 64.53
N ASP A 392 -39.20 18.54 64.59
CA ASP A 392 -39.69 19.81 65.10
C ASP A 392 -40.87 20.33 64.26
N THR A 393 -42.08 20.10 64.74
CA THR A 393 -43.34 20.50 64.08
C THR A 393 -43.68 21.98 64.27
N ARG A 394 -42.85 22.76 65.00
CA ARG A 394 -43.10 24.18 65.25
C ARG A 394 -43.19 25.01 63.97
N ALA A 395 -42.52 24.59 62.89
CA ALA A 395 -42.58 25.25 61.58
C ALA A 395 -43.93 25.07 60.84
N VAL A 396 -44.75 24.07 61.21
CA VAL A 396 -46.07 23.81 60.61
C VAL A 396 -47.21 24.43 61.42
N LEU A 397 -46.97 24.73 62.70
CA LEU A 397 -47.99 25.26 63.62
C LEU A 397 -48.09 26.79 63.62
N THR A 398 -47.25 27.52 62.88
CA THR A 398 -47.45 28.95 62.64
C THR A 398 -48.37 29.17 61.46
N LYS A 399 -49.68 29.02 61.69
CA LYS A 399 -50.71 29.70 60.88
C LYS A 399 -51.92 30.06 61.73
#